data_AF-A0A507CGV1-F1
#
_entry.id   AF-A0A507CGV1-F1
#
_cell.length_a   1.000
_cell.length_b   1.000
_cell.length_c   1.000
_cell.angle_alpha   90.00
_cell.angle_beta   90.00
_cell.angle_gamma   90.00
#
_symmetry.space_group_name_H-M   'P 1'
#
loop_
_entity.id
_entity.type
_entity.pdbx_description
1 polymer ?
#
loop_
_entity_poly.entity_id
_entity_poly.type
_entity_poly.pdbx_seq_one_letter_code
_entity_poly.pdbx_strand_id
1 'polypeptide(L)'
;MQPIAKDSRFRPYVHKPNTGKTIVSQTSNLNTMQKHRPITVERLQKFMQSGQFSDVNLRSFLWKKSSQDAVKLSVFGVPDMQRITFQDAIKGAYTPTSVGQEFGPSWFTYWFRLNIHIPESWAGQPVILNFDSSSEGFVWSADGVPLQGLTGGSGGDRHVDYRLTKQARGGEDFDLFIEMACNGMFGNDNGGIFAPRADRQFKLETAEICVPDEEAHALFWDMEVLLGMATELPANSPAAADALYTANSVCNAVKAGNPSSIAVGRDISQAFFAKRSNFGFEQHKIFATGHCHIDTAWLWPYDETKRKAARSWATQ
;
A
#
# COMPACT_ATOMS: atom_id res chain seq x y z
N MET A 1 -1.65 22.02 93.86
CA MET A 1 -2.37 23.31 93.94
C MET A 1 -1.79 24.24 92.87
N GLN A 2 -2.56 24.54 91.83
CA GLN A 2 -2.40 25.74 90.97
C GLN A 2 -3.20 26.90 91.62
N PRO A 3 -3.22 28.17 91.10
CA PRO A 3 -2.50 28.84 90.00
C PRO A 3 -1.99 30.27 90.39
N ILE A 4 -1.43 31.05 89.44
CA ILE A 4 -1.95 32.37 88.99
C ILE A 4 -1.06 32.95 87.85
N ALA A 5 -1.75 33.55 86.89
CA ALA A 5 -1.31 34.03 85.58
C ALA A 5 -0.46 35.31 85.57
N LYS A 6 0.26 35.52 84.45
CA LYS A 6 0.36 36.83 83.78
C LYS A 6 0.43 36.67 82.26
N ASP A 7 -0.48 37.36 81.60
CA ASP A 7 -0.60 37.60 80.16
C ASP A 7 0.29 38.79 79.75
N SER A 8 0.98 38.68 78.61
CA SER A 8 1.39 39.83 77.81
C SER A 8 1.55 39.46 76.32
N ARG A 9 0.44 39.58 75.59
CA ARG A 9 0.24 40.20 74.25
C ARG A 9 1.44 40.38 73.27
N PHE A 10 1.13 40.08 71.99
CA PHE A 10 1.75 40.50 70.69
C PHE A 10 2.71 39.54 69.91
N ARG A 11 2.07 38.69 69.09
CA ARG A 11 2.31 38.21 67.68
C ARG A 11 3.61 38.61 66.94
N PRO A 12 4.18 37.74 66.06
CA PRO A 12 3.52 37.41 64.78
C PRO A 12 3.56 35.95 64.29
N TYR A 13 2.58 35.68 63.43
CA TYR A 13 2.40 34.50 62.59
C TYR A 13 3.68 34.20 61.79
N VAL A 14 4.33 33.08 62.06
CA VAL A 14 5.43 32.59 61.22
C VAL A 14 4.83 31.70 60.12
N HIS A 15 4.83 32.25 58.91
CA HIS A 15 4.49 31.56 57.68
C HIS A 15 5.51 30.45 57.44
N LYS A 16 5.12 29.18 57.59
CA LYS A 16 5.91 28.06 57.06
C LYS A 16 5.82 28.09 55.53
N PRO A 17 6.93 28.21 54.79
CA PRO A 17 6.91 28.04 53.35
C PRO A 17 6.71 26.55 53.05
N ASN A 18 5.60 26.29 52.37
CA ASN A 18 5.17 24.95 51.97
C ASN A 18 6.19 24.38 50.97
N THR A 19 6.77 23.25 51.33
CA THR A 19 7.61 22.40 50.49
C THR A 19 6.85 21.95 49.24
N GLY A 20 7.52 21.98 48.09
CA GLY A 20 7.15 21.17 46.93
C GLY A 20 5.86 21.57 46.23
N LYS A 21 5.91 22.62 45.40
CA LYS A 21 5.04 22.66 44.22
C LYS A 21 5.69 21.82 43.13
N THR A 22 5.46 20.52 43.18
CA THR A 22 5.35 19.73 41.95
C THR A 22 4.36 20.49 41.08
N ILE A 23 4.81 21.01 39.93
CA ILE A 23 3.89 21.45 38.89
C ILE A 23 3.29 20.16 38.35
N VAL A 24 2.30 19.64 39.08
CA VAL A 24 1.33 18.72 38.52
C VAL A 24 0.64 19.57 37.47
N SER A 25 1.01 19.35 36.21
CA SER A 25 0.20 19.77 35.08
C SER A 25 -1.24 19.40 35.44
N GLN A 26 -2.05 20.41 35.76
CA GLN A 26 -3.49 20.26 35.78
C GLN A 26 -3.80 19.67 34.42
N THR A 27 -4.28 18.42 34.43
CA THR A 27 -4.66 17.62 33.27
C THR A 27 -4.86 18.52 32.06
N SER A 28 -3.89 18.55 31.16
CA SER A 28 -4.10 19.21 29.88
C SER A 28 -5.13 18.37 29.14
N ASN A 29 -6.40 18.59 29.46
CA ASN A 29 -7.55 18.21 28.65
C ASN A 29 -7.53 19.07 27.38
N LEU A 30 -6.42 18.98 26.62
CA LEU A 30 -6.29 19.41 25.25
C LEU A 30 -6.95 18.40 24.29
N ASN A 31 -7.85 17.56 24.79
CA ASN A 31 -8.73 16.71 23.98
C ASN A 31 -9.94 17.48 23.40
N THR A 32 -9.95 18.82 23.47
CA THR A 32 -10.76 19.60 22.53
C THR A 32 -10.10 19.52 21.17
N MET A 33 -10.53 18.54 20.37
CA MET A 33 -10.21 18.45 18.94
C MET A 33 -10.64 19.78 18.29
N GLN A 34 -9.72 20.73 18.12
CA GLN A 34 -9.99 22.04 17.49
C GLN A 34 -10.31 21.91 15.99
N LYS A 35 -10.42 20.69 15.46
CA LYS A 35 -10.72 20.40 14.08
C LYS A 35 -11.96 19.51 14.02
N HIS A 36 -12.91 19.88 13.17
CA HIS A 36 -14.04 19.01 12.87
C HIS A 36 -13.52 17.66 12.36
N ARG A 37 -13.84 16.59 13.08
CA ARG A 37 -13.39 15.22 12.79
C ARG A 37 -13.65 14.81 11.34
N PRO A 38 -14.86 15.01 10.76
CA PRO A 38 -15.11 14.63 9.36
C PRO A 38 -14.17 15.33 8.37
N ILE A 39 -13.94 16.64 8.55
CA ILE A 39 -13.05 17.43 7.69
C ILE A 39 -11.60 16.93 7.81
N THR A 40 -11.17 16.56 9.02
CA THR A 40 -9.82 16.05 9.24
C THR A 40 -9.62 14.67 8.60
N VAL A 41 -10.61 13.79 8.73
CA VAL A 41 -10.59 12.47 8.07
C VAL A 41 -10.55 12.62 6.55
N GLU A 42 -11.39 13.48 5.97
CA GLU A 42 -11.40 13.74 4.53
C GLU A 42 -10.04 14.28 4.04
N ARG A 43 -9.42 15.20 4.80
CA ARG A 43 -8.06 15.68 4.51
C ARG A 43 -7.05 14.54 4.46
N LEU A 44 -7.10 13.62 5.41
CA LEU A 44 -6.18 12.48 5.49
C LEU A 44 -6.43 11.48 4.35
N GLN A 45 -7.69 11.23 3.99
CA GLN A 45 -8.04 10.43 2.82
C GLN A 45 -7.43 11.05 1.54
N LYS A 46 -7.56 12.37 1.35
CA LYS A 46 -6.94 13.08 0.21
C LYS A 46 -5.42 13.05 0.22
N PHE A 47 -4.80 13.00 1.40
CA PHE A 47 -3.35 12.86 1.53
C PHE A 47 -2.84 11.47 1.08
N MET A 48 -3.71 10.45 1.11
CA MET A 48 -3.39 9.06 0.77
C MET A 48 -3.98 8.58 -0.57
N GLN A 49 -4.97 9.30 -1.12
CA GLN A 49 -5.73 8.84 -2.28
C GLN A 49 -4.89 8.75 -3.56
N SER A 50 -5.25 7.82 -4.43
CA SER A 50 -4.79 7.78 -5.83
C SER A 50 -5.61 8.73 -6.71
N GLY A 51 -5.08 9.10 -7.88
CA GLY A 51 -5.76 9.98 -8.83
C GLY A 51 -5.58 11.45 -8.47
N GLN A 52 -6.65 12.16 -8.14
CA GLN A 52 -6.57 13.58 -7.82
C GLN A 52 -5.58 13.82 -6.67
N PHE A 53 -4.64 14.77 -6.84
CA PHE A 53 -3.56 15.10 -5.89
C PHE A 53 -2.49 14.03 -5.70
N SER A 54 -2.51 12.90 -6.41
CA SER A 54 -1.46 11.86 -6.27
C SER A 54 -0.07 12.33 -6.68
N ASP A 55 0.00 13.39 -7.47
CA ASP A 55 1.21 14.12 -7.89
C ASP A 55 1.80 15.00 -6.78
N VAL A 56 1.05 15.32 -5.72
CA VAL A 56 1.48 16.22 -4.64
C VAL A 56 1.25 15.67 -3.23
N ASN A 57 0.55 14.54 -3.09
CA ASN A 57 0.27 13.89 -1.80
C ASN A 57 1.33 12.82 -1.47
N LEU A 58 1.09 11.98 -0.46
CA LEU A 58 2.07 10.97 -0.04
C LEU A 58 2.48 10.01 -1.17
N ARG A 59 1.57 9.75 -2.12
CA ARG A 59 1.85 8.84 -3.25
C ARG A 59 2.93 9.34 -4.18
N SER A 60 3.15 10.65 -4.25
CA SER A 60 4.21 11.26 -5.07
C SER A 60 5.62 10.89 -4.61
N PHE A 61 5.76 10.32 -3.41
CA PHE A 61 7.03 9.91 -2.82
C PHE A 61 7.32 8.41 -2.92
N LEU A 62 6.36 7.57 -3.34
CA LEU A 62 6.50 6.11 -3.29
C LEU A 62 7.62 5.59 -4.19
N TRP A 63 7.94 6.31 -5.27
CA TRP A 63 8.95 5.93 -6.24
C TRP A 63 10.05 6.98 -6.30
N LYS A 64 11.30 6.58 -6.08
CA LYS A 64 12.47 7.47 -6.25
C LYS A 64 12.77 7.73 -7.72
N LYS A 65 12.57 6.70 -8.54
CA LYS A 65 12.82 6.69 -9.98
C LYS A 65 11.81 5.76 -10.65
N SER A 66 11.42 6.08 -11.87
CA SER A 66 10.72 5.16 -12.76
C SER A 66 11.24 5.30 -14.19
N SER A 67 11.08 4.26 -15.00
CA SER A 67 11.43 4.30 -16.41
C SER A 67 10.58 3.31 -17.21
N GLN A 68 9.74 3.84 -18.10
CA GLN A 68 9.02 3.06 -19.10
C GLN A 68 9.93 2.66 -20.26
N ASP A 69 10.87 3.55 -20.67
CA ASP A 69 11.78 3.31 -21.80
C ASP A 69 12.73 2.11 -21.57
N ALA A 70 12.98 1.78 -20.30
CA ALA A 70 13.74 0.61 -19.90
C ALA A 70 13.02 -0.73 -20.22
N VAL A 71 11.72 -0.70 -20.55
CA VAL A 71 10.90 -1.89 -20.81
C VAL A 71 10.47 -1.92 -22.27
N LYS A 72 11.05 -2.85 -23.05
CA LYS A 72 10.60 -3.13 -24.41
C LYS A 72 9.53 -4.21 -24.38
N LEU A 73 8.37 -3.91 -24.97
CA LEU A 73 7.22 -4.78 -24.98
C LEU A 73 6.96 -5.36 -26.36
N SER A 74 6.66 -6.65 -26.38
CA SER A 74 6.01 -7.30 -27.51
C SER A 74 4.91 -8.21 -27.01
N VAL A 75 3.91 -8.48 -27.83
CA VAL A 75 2.73 -9.25 -27.46
C VAL A 75 2.37 -10.28 -28.51
N PHE A 76 1.89 -11.42 -28.05
CA PHE A 76 1.31 -12.48 -28.85
C PHE A 76 -0.11 -12.76 -28.34
N GLY A 77 -1.11 -12.56 -29.20
CA GLY A 77 -2.50 -12.92 -28.91
C GLY A 77 -2.74 -14.39 -29.24
N VAL A 78 -3.22 -15.16 -28.26
CA VAL A 78 -3.52 -16.58 -28.46
C VAL A 78 -4.82 -16.73 -29.28
N PRO A 79 -4.81 -17.43 -30.43
CA PRO A 79 -6.00 -17.64 -31.24
C PRO A 79 -7.10 -18.43 -30.51
N ASP A 80 -8.34 -18.27 -30.97
CA ASP A 80 -9.50 -19.10 -30.60
C ASP A 80 -9.78 -19.22 -29.09
N MET A 81 -9.42 -18.19 -28.30
CA MET A 81 -9.54 -18.18 -26.83
C MET A 81 -8.86 -19.37 -26.14
N GLN A 82 -7.85 -19.96 -26.77
CA GLN A 82 -7.13 -21.09 -26.20
C GLN A 82 -6.28 -20.65 -25.00
N ARG A 83 -6.09 -21.57 -24.06
CA ARG A 83 -5.13 -21.45 -22.96
C ARG A 83 -3.99 -22.42 -23.24
N ILE A 84 -2.90 -21.89 -23.77
CA ILE A 84 -1.75 -22.69 -24.22
C ILE A 84 -0.68 -22.78 -23.12
N THR A 85 0.22 -23.75 -23.26
CA THR A 85 1.37 -23.88 -22.36
C THR A 85 2.39 -22.78 -22.59
N PHE A 86 3.27 -22.55 -21.60
CA PHE A 86 4.40 -21.63 -21.77
C PHE A 86 5.29 -22.03 -22.97
N GLN A 87 5.56 -23.33 -23.14
CA GLN A 87 6.40 -23.85 -24.23
C GLN A 87 5.86 -23.52 -25.62
N ASP A 88 4.53 -23.40 -25.76
CA ASP A 88 3.91 -23.00 -27.02
C ASP A 88 3.81 -21.48 -27.13
N ALA A 89 3.56 -20.78 -26.02
CA ALA A 89 3.49 -19.33 -25.96
C ALA A 89 4.79 -18.65 -26.41
N ILE A 90 5.96 -19.18 -26.05
CA ILE A 90 7.25 -18.61 -26.45
C ILE A 90 7.53 -18.75 -27.96
N LYS A 91 6.83 -19.65 -28.65
CA LYS A 91 6.92 -19.82 -30.12
C LYS A 91 5.96 -18.89 -30.87
N GLY A 92 5.14 -18.13 -30.14
CA GLY A 92 4.17 -17.20 -30.71
C GLY A 92 4.80 -16.15 -31.61
N ALA A 93 4.00 -15.60 -32.53
CA ALA A 93 4.41 -14.49 -33.38
C ALA A 93 4.24 -13.16 -32.61
N TYR A 94 5.25 -12.79 -31.81
CA TYR A 94 5.23 -11.55 -31.03
C TYR A 94 5.39 -10.32 -31.93
N THR A 95 4.53 -9.34 -31.72
CA THR A 95 4.60 -8.02 -32.38
C THR A 95 4.81 -6.91 -31.34
N PRO A 96 5.49 -5.80 -31.68
CA PRO A 96 5.68 -4.70 -30.76
C PRO A 96 4.34 -4.14 -30.23
N THR A 97 4.32 -3.77 -28.95
CA THR A 97 3.16 -3.14 -28.29
C THR A 97 3.62 -2.00 -27.38
N SER A 98 2.67 -1.27 -26.81
CA SER A 98 2.94 -0.14 -25.92
C SER A 98 1.86 0.00 -24.85
N VAL A 99 2.22 0.65 -23.75
CA VAL A 99 1.26 1.19 -22.78
C VAL A 99 0.20 2.02 -23.52
N GLY A 100 -1.05 1.91 -23.09
CA GLY A 100 -2.21 2.53 -23.70
C GLY A 100 -2.98 1.65 -24.68
N GLN A 101 -2.40 0.54 -25.15
CA GLN A 101 -3.12 -0.40 -26.01
C GLN A 101 -4.18 -1.18 -25.22
N GLU A 102 -5.27 -1.52 -25.90
CA GLU A 102 -6.37 -2.32 -25.38
C GLU A 102 -6.32 -3.75 -25.92
N PHE A 103 -6.63 -4.70 -25.05
CA PHE A 103 -6.59 -6.13 -25.32
C PHE A 103 -7.92 -6.78 -24.94
N GLY A 104 -8.34 -7.76 -25.73
CA GLY A 104 -9.59 -8.45 -25.52
C GLY A 104 -10.06 -9.18 -26.78
N PRO A 105 -11.32 -9.64 -26.79
CA PRO A 105 -12.32 -9.42 -25.76
C PRO A 105 -12.14 -10.32 -24.53
N SER A 106 -13.11 -10.30 -23.62
CA SER A 106 -13.23 -11.18 -22.46
C SER A 106 -12.74 -12.62 -22.72
N TRP A 107 -11.95 -13.14 -21.77
CA TRP A 107 -11.40 -14.50 -21.74
C TRP A 107 -10.28 -14.81 -22.75
N PHE A 108 -9.96 -13.88 -23.65
CA PHE A 108 -8.75 -14.01 -24.46
C PHE A 108 -7.49 -14.03 -23.60
N THR A 109 -6.47 -14.71 -24.10
CA THR A 109 -5.16 -14.76 -23.45
C THR A 109 -4.14 -14.05 -24.35
N TYR A 110 -3.37 -13.17 -23.75
CA TYR A 110 -2.25 -12.51 -24.40
C TYR A 110 -0.98 -12.84 -23.63
N TRP A 111 0.09 -13.14 -24.36
CA TRP A 111 1.41 -13.28 -23.79
C TRP A 111 2.22 -12.04 -24.13
N PHE A 112 2.71 -11.35 -23.11
CA PHE A 112 3.66 -10.27 -23.28
C PHE A 112 5.06 -10.81 -23.06
N ARG A 113 6.00 -10.39 -23.90
CA ARG A 113 7.43 -10.55 -23.63
C ARG A 113 8.02 -9.18 -23.30
N LEU A 114 8.67 -9.13 -22.15
CA LEU A 114 9.29 -7.94 -21.58
C LEU A 114 10.79 -8.11 -21.64
N ASN A 115 11.46 -7.31 -22.47
CA ASN A 115 12.90 -7.15 -22.42
C ASN A 115 13.23 -5.89 -21.64
N ILE A 116 13.73 -6.07 -20.43
CA ILE A 116 13.93 -4.99 -19.45
C ILE A 116 15.42 -4.75 -19.32
N HIS A 117 15.85 -3.50 -19.48
CA HIS A 117 17.23 -3.09 -19.26
C HIS A 117 17.31 -2.14 -18.06
N ILE A 118 18.02 -2.53 -16.99
CA ILE A 118 18.18 -1.66 -15.81
C ILE A 118 19.28 -0.63 -16.10
N PRO A 119 19.02 0.69 -16.01
CA PRO A 119 20.04 1.70 -16.26
C PRO A 119 21.24 1.56 -15.31
N GLU A 120 22.46 1.84 -15.80
CA GLU A 120 23.70 1.80 -14.99
C GLU A 120 23.60 2.70 -13.74
N SER A 121 22.94 3.85 -13.86
CA SER A 121 22.73 4.80 -12.74
C SER A 121 21.83 4.27 -11.61
N TRP A 122 21.27 3.05 -11.76
CA TRP A 122 20.45 2.39 -10.76
C TRP A 122 21.22 1.29 -10.01
N ALA A 123 22.52 1.14 -10.25
CA ALA A 123 23.37 0.23 -9.49
C ALA A 123 23.20 0.40 -7.97
N GLY A 124 23.07 -0.73 -7.27
CA GLY A 124 22.85 -0.80 -5.83
C GLY A 124 21.40 -0.60 -5.37
N GLN A 125 20.47 -0.24 -6.26
CA GLN A 125 19.06 0.00 -5.90
C GLN A 125 18.21 -1.28 -5.96
N PRO A 126 17.16 -1.41 -5.14
CA PRO A 126 16.09 -2.35 -5.41
C PRO A 126 15.32 -1.90 -6.65
N VAL A 127 14.96 -2.85 -7.51
CA VAL A 127 14.19 -2.56 -8.74
C VAL A 127 13.02 -3.51 -8.83
N ILE A 128 11.85 -2.94 -9.08
CA ILE A 128 10.61 -3.66 -9.36
C ILE A 128 10.16 -3.38 -10.80
N LEU A 129 9.38 -4.29 -11.35
CA LEU A 129 8.50 -4.08 -12.51
C LEU A 129 7.13 -3.65 -11.98
N ASN A 130 6.54 -2.59 -12.54
CA ASN A 130 5.17 -2.16 -12.32
C ASN A 130 4.37 -2.38 -13.62
N PHE A 131 3.59 -3.46 -13.67
CA PHE A 131 2.85 -3.89 -14.86
C PHE A 131 1.35 -4.04 -14.55
N ASP A 132 0.53 -3.16 -15.12
CA ASP A 132 -0.92 -3.13 -14.91
C ASP A 132 -1.65 -3.25 -16.24
N SER A 133 -2.14 -4.46 -16.55
CA SER A 133 -2.95 -4.74 -17.73
C SER A 133 -4.45 -4.58 -17.51
N SER A 134 -4.87 -3.92 -16.42
CA SER A 134 -6.28 -3.81 -16.00
C SER A 134 -6.99 -5.16 -15.81
N SER A 135 -6.23 -6.23 -15.65
CA SER A 135 -6.68 -7.62 -15.73
C SER A 135 -5.79 -8.53 -14.88
N GLU A 136 -6.11 -9.82 -14.87
CA GLU A 136 -5.29 -10.83 -14.21
C GLU A 136 -4.06 -11.15 -15.08
N GLY A 137 -2.89 -11.22 -14.45
CA GLY A 137 -1.61 -11.55 -15.09
C GLY A 137 -0.86 -12.63 -14.34
N PHE A 138 0.08 -13.28 -15.02
CA PHE A 138 1.00 -14.24 -14.41
C PHE A 138 2.40 -14.03 -14.98
N VAL A 139 3.35 -13.67 -14.12
CA VAL A 139 4.75 -13.48 -14.47
C VAL A 139 5.44 -14.84 -14.57
N TRP A 140 6.18 -15.04 -15.65
CA TRP A 140 6.98 -16.21 -15.94
C TRP A 140 8.42 -15.80 -16.25
N SER A 141 9.39 -16.58 -15.79
CA SER A 141 10.78 -16.43 -16.22
C SER A 141 10.93 -16.83 -17.69
N ALA A 142 12.02 -16.41 -18.35
CA ALA A 142 12.38 -16.92 -19.68
C ALA A 142 12.46 -18.45 -19.77
N ASP A 143 12.79 -19.13 -18.66
CA ASP A 143 12.89 -20.60 -18.58
C ASP A 143 11.56 -21.30 -18.27
N GLY A 144 10.44 -20.58 -18.19
CA GLY A 144 9.11 -21.14 -17.94
C GLY A 144 8.79 -21.46 -16.48
N VAL A 145 9.53 -20.89 -15.54
CA VAL A 145 9.19 -20.94 -14.11
C VAL A 145 8.06 -19.93 -13.84
N PRO A 146 6.93 -20.35 -13.24
CA PRO A 146 5.91 -19.41 -12.76
C PRO A 146 6.43 -18.65 -11.54
N LEU A 147 6.31 -17.31 -11.55
CA LEU A 147 6.94 -16.44 -10.56
C LEU A 147 5.93 -15.73 -9.67
N GLN A 148 4.94 -15.03 -10.24
CA GLN A 148 4.00 -14.23 -9.44
C GLN A 148 2.73 -13.89 -10.22
N GLY A 149 1.58 -13.95 -9.55
CA GLY A 149 0.32 -13.42 -10.06
C GLY A 149 0.26 -11.90 -9.95
N LEU A 150 -0.36 -11.29 -10.94
CA LEU A 150 -0.73 -9.88 -10.97
C LEU A 150 -2.25 -9.75 -11.04
N THR A 151 -2.78 -8.74 -10.37
CA THR A 151 -4.17 -8.32 -10.45
C THR A 151 -4.18 -6.82 -10.71
N GLY A 152 -4.40 -6.46 -11.97
CA GLY A 152 -4.50 -5.09 -12.43
C GLY A 152 -5.87 -4.45 -12.19
N GLY A 153 -5.98 -3.19 -12.60
CA GLY A 153 -7.21 -2.40 -12.50
C GLY A 153 -7.23 -1.54 -11.25
N SER A 154 -8.41 -1.39 -10.64
CA SER A 154 -8.61 -0.56 -9.45
C SER A 154 -9.16 -1.38 -8.28
N GLY A 155 -9.02 -0.86 -7.07
CA GLY A 155 -9.49 -1.50 -5.84
C GLY A 155 -8.36 -1.92 -4.90
N GLY A 156 -8.75 -2.43 -3.73
CA GLY A 156 -7.80 -2.84 -2.67
C GLY A 156 -7.02 -4.10 -2.99
N ASP A 157 -7.55 -4.97 -3.85
CA ASP A 157 -6.92 -6.24 -4.25
C ASP A 157 -5.90 -6.08 -5.40
N ARG A 158 -5.64 -4.85 -5.83
CA ARG A 158 -4.71 -4.54 -6.90
C ARG A 158 -3.28 -4.89 -6.50
N HIS A 159 -2.62 -5.72 -7.31
CA HIS A 159 -1.23 -6.16 -7.13
C HIS A 159 -0.54 -6.23 -8.49
N VAL A 160 0.35 -5.28 -8.77
CA VAL A 160 0.92 -5.06 -10.12
C VAL A 160 2.44 -4.96 -10.11
N ASP A 161 3.05 -5.04 -8.94
CA ASP A 161 4.49 -4.97 -8.77
C ASP A 161 5.11 -6.37 -8.73
N TYR A 162 6.26 -6.54 -9.38
CA TYR A 162 7.09 -7.75 -9.30
C TYR A 162 8.55 -7.36 -9.08
N ARG A 163 9.18 -7.89 -8.02
CA ARG A 163 10.57 -7.54 -7.70
C ARG A 163 11.55 -8.23 -8.65
N LEU A 164 12.22 -7.46 -9.49
CA LEU A 164 13.28 -7.93 -10.38
C LEU A 164 14.56 -8.26 -9.59
N THR A 165 14.98 -7.34 -8.73
CA THR A 165 16.18 -7.52 -7.90
C THR A 165 16.10 -6.67 -6.63
N LYS A 166 16.73 -7.15 -5.56
CA LYS A 166 16.94 -6.38 -4.32
C LYS A 166 18.08 -5.39 -4.45
N GLN A 167 19.01 -5.66 -5.36
CA GLN A 167 20.21 -4.85 -5.56
C GLN A 167 20.65 -4.99 -7.01
N ALA A 168 20.35 -3.99 -7.83
CA ALA A 168 20.77 -3.97 -9.22
C ALA A 168 22.28 -3.88 -9.35
N ARG A 169 22.85 -4.53 -10.35
CA ARG A 169 24.25 -4.31 -10.76
C ARG A 169 24.39 -2.99 -11.53
N GLY A 170 23.32 -2.57 -12.22
CA GLY A 170 23.34 -1.53 -13.23
C GLY A 170 23.79 -2.10 -14.58
N GLY A 171 22.98 -1.89 -15.63
CA GLY A 171 23.25 -2.35 -16.99
C GLY A 171 22.84 -3.80 -17.28
N GLU A 172 22.30 -4.55 -16.31
CA GLU A 172 21.79 -5.89 -16.57
C GLU A 172 20.42 -5.91 -17.25
N ASP A 173 20.19 -6.99 -18.01
CA ASP A 173 18.94 -7.26 -18.69
C ASP A 173 18.13 -8.37 -17.99
N PHE A 174 16.80 -8.25 -18.07
CA PHE A 174 15.84 -9.28 -17.69
C PHE A 174 14.93 -9.60 -18.88
N ASP A 175 14.63 -10.88 -19.08
CA ASP A 175 13.64 -11.37 -20.05
C ASP A 175 12.54 -12.10 -19.29
N LEU A 176 11.34 -11.54 -19.34
CA LEU A 176 10.17 -12.06 -18.63
C LEU A 176 9.01 -12.21 -19.60
N PHE A 177 8.13 -13.14 -19.28
CA PHE A 177 6.85 -13.27 -19.95
C PHE A 177 5.72 -12.98 -18.98
N ILE A 178 4.65 -12.37 -19.47
CA ILE A 178 3.42 -12.17 -18.70
C ILE A 178 2.26 -12.79 -19.46
N GLU A 179 1.66 -13.83 -18.88
CA GLU A 179 0.39 -14.39 -19.34
C GLU A 179 -0.75 -13.53 -18.81
N MET A 180 -1.27 -12.64 -19.64
CA MET A 180 -2.45 -11.83 -19.37
C MET A 180 -3.71 -12.61 -19.73
N ALA A 181 -4.63 -12.73 -18.79
CA ALA A 181 -5.96 -13.24 -19.02
C ALA A 181 -6.94 -12.06 -19.04
N CYS A 182 -7.69 -11.87 -20.13
CA CYS A 182 -8.68 -10.80 -20.29
C CYS A 182 -9.91 -11.01 -19.40
N ASN A 183 -9.72 -10.94 -18.09
CA ASN A 183 -10.73 -10.95 -17.04
C ASN A 183 -10.23 -10.22 -15.80
N GLY A 184 -11.17 -9.74 -14.97
CA GLY A 184 -10.86 -9.28 -13.63
C GLY A 184 -10.74 -10.44 -12.64
N MET A 185 -10.44 -10.10 -11.38
CA MET A 185 -10.39 -11.06 -10.27
C MET A 185 -11.68 -11.88 -10.16
N PHE A 186 -12.83 -11.24 -10.37
CA PHE A 186 -14.15 -11.86 -10.28
C PHE A 186 -14.81 -12.09 -11.65
N GLY A 187 -14.00 -12.27 -12.71
CA GLY A 187 -14.50 -12.52 -14.06
C GLY A 187 -14.79 -11.24 -14.85
N ASN A 188 -15.85 -11.27 -15.67
CA ASN A 188 -16.07 -10.28 -16.74
C ASN A 188 -17.41 -9.57 -16.69
N ASP A 189 -18.00 -9.43 -15.51
CA ASP A 189 -19.26 -8.73 -15.36
C ASP A 189 -19.07 -7.23 -15.04
N ASN A 190 -20.16 -6.52 -14.71
CA ASN A 190 -20.14 -5.10 -14.32
C ASN A 190 -20.07 -4.92 -12.78
N GLY A 191 -19.28 -5.72 -12.07
CA GLY A 191 -19.04 -5.56 -10.63
C GLY A 191 -20.10 -6.22 -9.75
N GLY A 192 -20.60 -7.39 -10.15
CA GLY A 192 -21.58 -8.18 -9.40
C GLY A 192 -21.43 -9.68 -9.63
N ILE A 193 -22.56 -10.37 -9.80
CA ILE A 193 -22.63 -11.81 -10.14
C ILE A 193 -23.46 -12.03 -11.41
N PHE A 194 -23.34 -11.11 -12.37
CA PHE A 194 -24.16 -11.12 -13.58
C PHE A 194 -23.51 -11.93 -14.70
N ALA A 195 -24.26 -12.13 -15.80
CA ALA A 195 -23.71 -12.73 -17.00
C ALA A 195 -22.47 -11.93 -17.46
N PRO A 196 -21.34 -12.60 -17.76
CA PRO A 196 -20.13 -11.92 -18.14
C PRO A 196 -20.33 -11.22 -19.48
N ARG A 197 -19.79 -10.00 -19.59
CA ARG A 197 -19.71 -9.29 -20.86
C ARG A 197 -18.76 -10.04 -21.78
N ALA A 198 -19.19 -10.28 -23.01
CA ALA A 198 -18.38 -10.96 -24.01
C ALA A 198 -17.40 -10.02 -24.72
N ASP A 199 -17.52 -8.69 -24.55
CA ASP A 199 -16.85 -7.66 -25.37
C ASP A 199 -15.88 -6.76 -24.58
N ARG A 200 -15.61 -7.09 -23.30
CA ARG A 200 -14.79 -6.23 -22.44
C ARG A 200 -13.35 -6.13 -22.96
N GLN A 201 -12.87 -4.90 -23.00
CA GLN A 201 -11.48 -4.56 -23.34
C GLN A 201 -10.69 -4.20 -22.08
N PHE A 202 -9.39 -4.43 -22.15
CA PHE A 202 -8.45 -4.29 -21.04
C PHE A 202 -7.27 -3.46 -21.49
N LYS A 203 -7.12 -2.26 -20.92
CA LYS A 203 -6.04 -1.36 -21.25
C LYS A 203 -4.79 -1.68 -20.45
N LEU A 204 -3.64 -1.73 -21.13
CA LEU A 204 -2.34 -1.72 -20.48
C LEU A 204 -2.08 -0.31 -19.93
N GLU A 205 -2.23 -0.13 -18.63
CA GLU A 205 -2.11 1.15 -17.94
C GLU A 205 -0.66 1.50 -17.60
N THR A 206 0.13 0.52 -17.16
CA THR A 206 1.55 0.72 -16.82
C THR A 206 2.40 -0.46 -17.21
N ALA A 207 3.62 -0.19 -17.66
CA ALA A 207 4.67 -1.18 -17.87
C ALA A 207 6.03 -0.47 -17.79
N GLU A 208 6.56 -0.38 -16.58
CA GLU A 208 7.78 0.38 -16.28
C GLU A 208 8.56 -0.32 -15.16
N ILE A 209 9.85 0.00 -15.03
CA ILE A 209 10.60 -0.34 -13.82
C ILE A 209 10.62 0.82 -12.85
N CYS A 210 10.58 0.53 -11.55
CA CYS A 210 10.59 1.54 -10.49
C CYS A 210 11.62 1.20 -9.41
N VAL A 211 12.18 2.24 -8.79
CA VAL A 211 12.95 2.14 -7.55
C VAL A 211 12.04 2.59 -6.40
N PRO A 212 11.60 1.68 -5.51
CA PRO A 212 10.76 2.05 -4.38
C PRO A 212 11.50 2.96 -3.39
N ASP A 213 10.77 3.91 -2.81
CA ASP A 213 11.18 4.58 -1.58
C ASP A 213 10.63 3.82 -0.38
N GLU A 214 11.48 2.97 0.22
CA GLU A 214 11.09 2.12 1.34
C GLU A 214 10.54 2.91 2.54
N GLU A 215 11.08 4.09 2.84
CA GLU A 215 10.59 4.93 3.93
C GLU A 215 9.24 5.56 3.58
N ALA A 216 9.04 6.01 2.34
CA ALA A 216 7.74 6.53 1.92
C ALA A 216 6.66 5.43 1.93
N HIS A 217 6.99 4.22 1.47
CA HIS A 217 6.09 3.07 1.56
C HIS A 217 5.79 2.68 3.01
N ALA A 218 6.78 2.68 3.90
CA ALA A 218 6.56 2.42 5.32
C ALA A 218 5.65 3.49 5.95
N LEU A 219 5.86 4.78 5.60
CA LEU A 219 4.98 5.86 6.06
C LEU A 219 3.56 5.71 5.53
N PHE A 220 3.41 5.26 4.28
CA PHE A 220 2.12 5.00 3.68
C PHE A 220 1.33 3.96 4.48
N TRP A 221 1.95 2.83 4.83
CA TRP A 221 1.30 1.81 5.64
C TRP A 221 1.04 2.24 7.08
N ASP A 222 1.95 3.00 7.68
CA ASP A 222 1.71 3.62 9.00
C ASP A 222 0.48 4.53 8.97
N MET A 223 0.33 5.31 7.89
CA MET A 223 -0.82 6.21 7.71
C MET A 223 -2.12 5.46 7.47
N GLU A 224 -2.10 4.34 6.74
CA GLU A 224 -3.27 3.45 6.59
C GLU A 224 -3.73 2.94 7.97
N VAL A 225 -2.80 2.46 8.80
CA VAL A 225 -3.13 2.00 10.17
C VAL A 225 -3.64 3.15 11.04
N LEU A 226 -2.99 4.31 11.01
CA LEU A 226 -3.42 5.48 11.79
C LEU A 226 -4.81 5.97 11.36
N LEU A 227 -5.09 6.02 10.06
CA LEU A 227 -6.38 6.43 9.54
C LEU A 227 -7.46 5.40 9.89
N GLY A 228 -7.18 4.10 9.74
CA GLY A 228 -8.08 3.03 10.17
C GLY A 228 -8.38 3.07 11.67
N MET A 229 -7.37 3.25 12.52
CA MET A 229 -7.59 3.47 13.95
C MET A 229 -8.44 4.72 14.20
N ALA A 230 -8.23 5.78 13.43
CA ALA A 230 -9.00 6.99 13.55
C ALA A 230 -10.45 6.82 13.10
N THR A 231 -10.78 5.96 12.13
CA THR A 231 -12.15 5.81 11.58
C THR A 231 -12.94 4.66 12.21
N GLU A 232 -12.29 3.53 12.50
CA GLU A 232 -12.95 2.29 12.92
C GLU A 232 -13.15 2.18 14.44
N LEU A 233 -12.27 2.81 15.23
CA LEU A 233 -12.45 2.84 16.68
C LEU A 233 -13.58 3.81 17.08
N PRO A 234 -14.25 3.58 18.23
CA PRO A 234 -15.26 4.50 18.74
C PRO A 234 -14.74 5.94 18.78
N ALA A 235 -15.51 6.88 18.24
CA ALA A 235 -15.06 8.26 18.04
C ALA A 235 -14.71 9.01 19.34
N ASN A 236 -15.26 8.57 20.47
CA ASN A 236 -14.98 9.07 21.81
C ASN A 236 -13.80 8.35 22.50
N SER A 237 -13.15 7.39 21.82
CA SER A 237 -11.99 6.68 22.38
C SER A 237 -10.73 7.56 22.32
N PRO A 238 -9.90 7.57 23.37
CA PRO A 238 -8.61 8.26 23.35
C PRO A 238 -7.70 7.76 22.23
N ALA A 239 -7.74 6.45 21.92
CA ALA A 239 -6.96 5.86 20.84
C ALA A 239 -7.32 6.41 19.45
N ALA A 240 -8.61 6.57 19.14
CA ALA A 240 -9.05 7.17 17.88
C ALA A 240 -8.64 8.66 17.79
N ALA A 241 -8.76 9.40 18.88
CA ALA A 241 -8.39 10.81 18.94
C ALA A 241 -6.88 11.01 18.75
N ASP A 242 -6.06 10.21 19.44
CA ASP A 242 -4.61 10.25 19.32
C ASP A 242 -4.15 9.84 17.90
N ALA A 243 -4.76 8.80 17.32
CA ALA A 243 -4.43 8.37 15.95
C ALA A 243 -4.74 9.47 14.93
N LEU A 244 -5.92 10.11 15.04
CA LEU A 244 -6.32 11.22 14.18
C LEU A 244 -5.36 12.42 14.33
N TYR A 245 -4.97 12.75 15.56
CA TYR A 245 -4.02 13.83 15.83
C TYR A 245 -2.64 13.54 15.22
N THR A 246 -2.13 12.32 15.41
CA THR A 246 -0.85 11.86 14.85
C THR A 246 -0.88 11.91 13.33
N ALA A 247 -1.88 11.31 12.68
CA ALA A 247 -2.03 11.31 11.23
C ALA A 247 -2.09 12.73 10.67
N ASN A 248 -2.84 13.62 11.33
CA ASN A 248 -2.90 15.03 10.92
C ASN A 248 -1.54 15.73 11.09
N SER A 249 -0.74 15.34 12.08
CA SER A 249 0.61 15.88 12.28
C SER A 249 1.59 15.38 11.22
N VAL A 250 1.53 14.10 10.84
CA VAL A 250 2.27 13.55 9.68
C VAL A 250 1.92 14.32 8.42
N CYS A 251 0.63 14.50 8.13
CA CYS A 251 0.16 15.24 6.95
C CYS A 251 0.59 16.73 6.97
N ASN A 252 0.87 17.31 8.16
CA ASN A 252 1.46 18.64 8.25
C ASN A 252 2.98 18.64 8.02
N ALA A 253 3.67 17.58 8.44
CA ALA A 253 5.12 17.46 8.36
C ALA A 253 5.61 17.15 6.94
N VAL A 254 4.92 16.24 6.24
CA VAL A 254 5.26 15.87 4.85
C VAL A 254 4.94 17.04 3.93
N LYS A 255 5.95 17.53 3.21
CA LYS A 255 5.86 18.66 2.29
C LYS A 255 6.09 18.18 0.86
N ALA A 256 5.12 18.44 -0.02
CA ALA A 256 5.22 18.18 -1.45
C ALA A 256 6.56 18.71 -2.01
N GLY A 257 7.24 17.88 -2.81
CA GLY A 257 8.54 18.23 -3.39
C GLY A 257 9.74 18.22 -2.43
N ASN A 258 9.56 17.82 -1.16
CA ASN A 258 10.66 17.67 -0.20
C ASN A 258 10.75 16.23 0.34
N PRO A 259 11.52 15.34 -0.32
CA PRO A 259 11.69 13.95 0.11
C PRO A 259 12.20 13.79 1.55
N SER A 260 13.03 14.72 2.05
CA SER A 260 13.52 14.67 3.43
C SER A 260 12.41 14.78 4.49
N SER A 261 11.25 15.33 4.12
CA SER A 261 10.09 15.43 5.02
C SER A 261 9.41 14.09 5.31
N ILE A 262 9.67 13.05 4.50
CA ILE A 262 9.19 11.69 4.76
C ILE A 262 9.76 11.16 6.08
N ALA A 263 11.05 11.35 6.33
CA ALA A 263 11.69 10.94 7.58
C ALA A 263 11.02 11.60 8.81
N VAL A 264 10.64 12.88 8.70
CA VAL A 264 9.91 13.58 9.77
C VAL A 264 8.52 12.97 9.99
N GLY A 265 7.82 12.62 8.90
CA GLY A 265 6.55 11.91 8.98
C GLY A 265 6.69 10.54 9.65
N ARG A 266 7.74 9.79 9.30
CA ARG A 266 8.11 8.49 9.89
C ARG A 266 8.40 8.60 11.38
N ASP A 267 9.18 9.59 11.80
CA ASP A 267 9.48 9.80 13.22
C ASP A 267 8.21 10.04 14.04
N ILE A 268 7.27 10.83 13.50
CA ILE A 268 5.98 11.10 14.14
C ILE A 268 5.14 9.81 14.26
N SER A 269 5.02 9.03 13.18
CA SER A 269 4.21 7.80 13.19
C SER A 269 4.82 6.72 14.07
N GLN A 270 6.13 6.52 14.00
CA GLN A 270 6.85 5.56 14.85
C GLN A 270 6.75 5.92 16.33
N ALA A 271 6.84 7.21 16.69
CA ALA A 271 6.66 7.65 18.08
C ALA A 271 5.25 7.31 18.62
N PHE A 272 4.23 7.32 17.76
CA PHE A 272 2.88 6.89 18.15
C PHE A 272 2.80 5.39 18.42
N PHE A 273 3.39 4.56 17.55
CA PHE A 273 3.39 3.10 17.70
C PHE A 273 4.28 2.62 18.84
N ALA A 274 5.46 3.22 19.02
CA ALA A 274 6.39 2.88 20.11
C ALA A 274 5.80 3.17 21.50
N LYS A 275 4.95 4.20 21.64
CA LYS A 275 4.21 4.45 22.88
C LYS A 275 3.20 3.36 23.19
N ARG A 276 2.73 2.62 22.17
CA ARG A 276 1.62 1.65 22.24
C ARG A 276 2.07 0.20 22.19
N SER A 277 3.30 -0.08 21.78
CA SER A 277 3.89 -1.42 21.81
C SER A 277 4.01 -2.00 23.23
N ASN A 278 3.93 -1.15 24.27
CA ASN A 278 4.01 -1.54 25.68
C ASN A 278 2.65 -1.52 26.41
N PHE A 279 1.54 -1.19 25.74
CA PHE A 279 0.20 -1.24 26.33
C PHE A 279 -0.48 -2.57 25.97
N GLY A 280 -0.77 -3.38 26.98
CA GLY A 280 -1.68 -4.53 26.84
C GLY A 280 -0.98 -5.88 26.82
N PHE A 281 -0.32 -6.25 27.92
CA PHE A 281 -0.22 -7.66 28.26
C PHE A 281 -1.63 -8.19 28.57
N GLU A 282 -2.19 -8.92 27.59
CA GLU A 282 -3.21 -9.97 27.71
C GLU A 282 -4.65 -9.57 28.11
N GLN A 283 -5.51 -9.27 27.12
CA GLN A 283 -6.95 -9.55 27.25
C GLN A 283 -7.49 -10.44 26.12
N HIS A 284 -7.09 -10.20 24.87
CA HIS A 284 -7.45 -11.08 23.74
C HIS A 284 -6.21 -11.41 22.91
N LYS A 285 -6.14 -12.66 22.44
CA LYS A 285 -5.10 -13.14 21.52
C LYS A 285 -5.73 -13.25 20.13
N ILE A 286 -5.15 -12.52 19.17
CA ILE A 286 -5.56 -12.57 17.77
C ILE A 286 -4.55 -13.44 17.02
N PHE A 287 -5.03 -14.45 16.31
CA PHE A 287 -4.22 -15.27 15.41
C PHE A 287 -4.55 -14.88 13.97
N ALA A 288 -3.54 -14.48 13.21
CA ALA A 288 -3.68 -14.17 11.80
C ALA A 288 -3.10 -15.32 10.96
N THR A 289 -3.84 -15.75 9.93
CA THR A 289 -3.38 -16.73 8.93
C THR A 289 -3.66 -16.19 7.54
N GLY A 290 -2.72 -16.40 6.62
CA GLY A 290 -2.97 -16.19 5.19
C GLY A 290 -3.96 -17.25 4.68
N HIS A 291 -4.89 -16.83 3.83
CA HIS A 291 -5.87 -17.72 3.19
C HIS A 291 -6.16 -17.22 1.78
N CYS A 292 -6.09 -18.11 0.80
CA CYS A 292 -6.43 -17.82 -0.59
C CYS A 292 -7.60 -18.72 -0.99
N HIS A 293 -8.82 -18.21 -0.86
CA HIS A 293 -10.02 -18.89 -1.33
C HIS A 293 -10.11 -18.77 -2.86
N ILE A 294 -10.26 -19.89 -3.56
CA ILE A 294 -10.46 -19.90 -5.00
C ILE A 294 -11.66 -20.79 -5.31
N ASP A 295 -12.76 -20.17 -5.78
CA ASP A 295 -13.90 -20.93 -6.25
C ASP A 295 -13.54 -21.74 -7.50
N THR A 296 -13.90 -23.02 -7.48
CA THR A 296 -13.52 -23.94 -8.56
C THR A 296 -14.16 -23.58 -9.91
N ALA A 297 -15.37 -23.06 -9.90
CA ALA A 297 -16.07 -22.54 -11.07
C ALA A 297 -17.25 -21.68 -10.60
N TRP A 298 -17.05 -20.37 -10.47
CA TRP A 298 -18.10 -19.43 -10.06
C TRP A 298 -18.45 -18.46 -11.18
N LEU A 299 -17.65 -17.41 -11.36
CA LEU A 299 -17.83 -16.40 -12.43
C LEU A 299 -16.86 -16.59 -13.60
N TRP A 300 -16.23 -17.76 -13.66
CA TRP A 300 -15.24 -18.15 -14.66
C TRP A 300 -15.33 -19.66 -14.93
N PRO A 301 -14.90 -20.13 -16.11
CA PRO A 301 -14.86 -21.56 -16.41
C PRO A 301 -13.76 -22.27 -15.60
N TYR A 302 -13.91 -23.57 -15.41
CA TYR A 302 -12.94 -24.41 -14.68
C TYR A 302 -11.50 -24.28 -15.18
N ASP A 303 -11.31 -24.11 -16.49
CA ASP A 303 -9.98 -23.93 -17.07
C ASP A 303 -9.29 -22.64 -16.61
N GLU A 304 -10.04 -21.60 -16.23
CA GLU A 304 -9.47 -20.40 -15.61
C GLU A 304 -9.02 -20.66 -14.18
N THR A 305 -9.71 -21.53 -13.45
CA THR A 305 -9.34 -21.90 -12.07
C THR A 305 -7.95 -22.52 -12.01
N LYS A 306 -7.59 -23.36 -12.99
CA LYS A 306 -6.25 -23.94 -13.08
C LYS A 306 -5.16 -22.85 -13.07
N ARG A 307 -5.39 -21.79 -13.85
CA ARG A 307 -4.48 -20.63 -13.92
C ARG A 307 -4.55 -19.77 -12.66
N LYS A 308 -5.75 -19.51 -12.12
CA LYS A 308 -5.95 -18.80 -10.84
C LYS A 308 -5.19 -19.47 -9.70
N ALA A 309 -5.29 -20.78 -9.57
CA ALA A 309 -4.56 -21.55 -8.56
C ALA A 309 -3.05 -21.39 -8.75
N ALA A 310 -2.54 -21.60 -9.97
CA ALA A 310 -1.12 -21.49 -10.26
C ALA A 310 -0.56 -20.10 -9.93
N ARG A 311 -1.20 -19.03 -10.39
CA ARG A 311 -0.71 -17.65 -10.15
C ARG A 311 -0.87 -17.19 -8.71
N SER A 312 -1.90 -17.66 -8.02
CA SER A 312 -2.06 -17.37 -6.59
C SER A 312 -0.99 -18.09 -5.77
N TRP A 313 -0.79 -19.39 -5.99
CA TRP A 313 0.15 -20.19 -5.20
C TRP A 313 1.62 -19.88 -5.50
N ALA A 314 1.96 -19.49 -6.72
CA ALA A 314 3.32 -19.01 -7.01
C ALA A 314 3.65 -17.69 -6.26
N THR A 315 2.63 -16.90 -5.93
CA THR A 315 2.79 -15.63 -5.22
C THR A 315 2.98 -15.82 -3.71
N GLN A 316 2.47 -16.91 -3.13
CA GLN A 316 2.54 -17.20 -1.69
C GLN A 316 3.82 -17.93 -1.30
#